data_AF-A0A7J4EF13-F1
#
_entry.id   AF-A0A7J4EF13-F1
#
_cell.length_a   1.000
_cell.length_b   1.000
_cell.length_c   1.000
_cell.angle_alpha   90.00
_cell.angle_beta   90.00
_cell.angle_gamma   90.00
#
_symmetry.space_group_name_H-M   'P 1'
#
loop_
_entity.id
_entity.type
_entity.pdbx_description
1 polymer ?
#
loop_
_entity_poly.entity_id
_entity_poly.type
_entity_poly.pdbx_seq_one_letter_code
_entity_poly.pdbx_strand_id
1 'polypeptide(L)'
;PCVDACPVNAISMNDINDPPVIDYDRCTGCGTCIAVCPGLAIFLVKIQGDEAFVSLPYEFLPIPKVGEKVEMLDREGKKRGEAEVMKVKKIGKTAVITVAVDKNLAMEVRNIRVKQV
;
A
#
# COMPACT_ATOMS: atom_id res chain seq x y z
N PRO A 1 -16.90 -1.89 -0.23
CA PRO A 1 -15.88 -2.84 -0.75
C PRO A 1 -14.84 -3.29 0.29
N CYS A 2 -14.15 -2.37 0.96
CA CYS A 2 -13.12 -2.75 1.95
C CYS A 2 -13.71 -3.46 3.19
N VAL A 3 -14.88 -3.05 3.64
CA VAL A 3 -15.67 -3.70 4.71
C VAL A 3 -15.94 -5.16 4.34
N ASP A 4 -16.56 -5.41 3.17
CA ASP A 4 -16.93 -6.76 2.71
C ASP A 4 -15.73 -7.65 2.41
N ALA A 5 -14.62 -7.06 1.97
CA ALA A 5 -13.41 -7.80 1.60
C ALA A 5 -12.54 -8.19 2.81
N CYS A 6 -12.83 -7.68 4.01
CA CYS A 6 -12.04 -7.97 5.19
C CYS A 6 -12.40 -9.37 5.75
N PRO A 7 -11.50 -10.37 5.69
CA PRO A 7 -11.83 -11.74 6.10
C PRO A 7 -12.07 -11.89 7.61
N VAL A 8 -11.63 -10.89 8.38
CA VAL A 8 -11.71 -10.88 9.85
C VAL A 8 -12.69 -9.81 10.36
N ASN A 9 -13.44 -9.16 9.48
CA ASN A 9 -14.41 -8.10 9.81
C ASN A 9 -13.83 -7.00 10.72
N ALA A 10 -12.61 -6.55 10.40
CA ALA A 10 -11.89 -5.50 11.14
C ALA A 10 -12.16 -4.09 10.60
N ILE A 11 -13.00 -3.94 9.57
CA ILE A 11 -13.29 -2.65 8.94
C ILE A 11 -14.80 -2.39 9.05
N SER A 12 -15.18 -1.20 9.49
CA SER A 12 -16.57 -0.74 9.58
C SER A 12 -16.72 0.64 8.94
N MET A 13 -17.95 1.00 8.54
CA MET A 13 -18.28 2.26 7.88
C MET A 13 -19.79 2.50 8.01
N ASN A 14 -20.23 3.75 8.23
CA ASN A 14 -21.64 4.06 8.43
C ASN A 14 -22.39 4.20 7.09
N ASP A 15 -21.90 5.07 6.20
CA ASP A 15 -22.39 5.24 4.82
C ASP A 15 -21.32 4.88 3.79
N ILE A 16 -21.71 4.53 2.55
CA ILE A 16 -20.76 4.24 1.47
C ILE A 16 -19.79 5.40 1.17
N ASN A 17 -20.16 6.63 1.51
CA ASN A 17 -19.36 7.83 1.31
C ASN A 17 -18.48 8.20 2.52
N ASP A 18 -18.61 7.52 3.66
CA ASP A 18 -17.84 7.82 4.86
C ASP A 18 -16.44 7.19 4.83
N PRO A 19 -15.46 7.78 5.54
CA PRO A 19 -14.18 7.11 5.76
C PRO A 19 -14.35 5.81 6.56
N PRO A 20 -13.72 4.70 6.15
CA PRO A 20 -13.78 3.46 6.91
C PRO A 20 -12.98 3.58 8.22
N VAL A 21 -13.50 2.97 9.28
CA VAL A 21 -12.84 2.81 10.58
C VAL A 21 -12.25 1.41 10.66
N ILE A 22 -11.02 1.30 11.15
CA ILE A 22 -10.30 0.03 11.27
C ILE A 22 -10.11 -0.30 12.75
N ASP A 23 -10.54 -1.50 13.13
CA ASP A 23 -10.16 -2.16 14.38
C ASP A 23 -8.78 -2.79 14.21
N TYR A 24 -7.77 -2.13 14.76
CA TYR A 24 -6.38 -2.56 14.63
C TYR A 24 -6.05 -3.83 15.42
N ASP A 25 -6.81 -4.15 16.48
CA ASP A 25 -6.59 -5.36 17.28
C ASP A 25 -6.99 -6.63 16.50
N ARG A 26 -7.96 -6.50 15.59
CA ARG A 26 -8.41 -7.58 14.71
C ARG A 26 -7.68 -7.61 13.37
N CYS A 27 -7.08 -6.50 12.95
CA CYS A 27 -6.46 -6.38 11.64
C CYS A 27 -5.20 -7.24 11.53
N THR A 28 -5.18 -8.19 10.59
CA THR A 28 -4.02 -9.07 10.36
C THR A 28 -3.00 -8.50 9.37
N GLY A 29 -3.29 -7.36 8.75
CA GLY A 29 -2.43 -6.77 7.72
C GLY A 29 -2.37 -7.58 6.41
N CYS A 30 -3.41 -8.35 6.07
CA CYS A 30 -3.40 -9.22 4.88
C CYS A 30 -3.33 -8.49 3.53
N GLY A 31 -3.67 -7.19 3.50
CA GLY A 31 -3.57 -6.32 2.33
C GLY A 31 -4.70 -6.47 1.30
N THR A 32 -5.72 -7.30 1.55
CA THR A 32 -6.84 -7.48 0.60
C THR A 32 -7.63 -6.18 0.37
N CYS A 33 -7.85 -5.40 1.43
CA CYS A 33 -8.54 -4.11 1.36
C CYS A 33 -7.86 -3.10 0.43
N ILE A 34 -6.52 -3.16 0.31
CA ILE A 34 -5.74 -2.29 -0.58
C ILE A 34 -6.16 -2.48 -2.04
N ALA A 35 -6.25 -3.74 -2.48
CA ALA A 35 -6.52 -4.06 -3.89
C ALA A 35 -7.97 -3.84 -4.31
N VAL A 36 -8.92 -3.86 -3.38
CA VAL A 36 -10.36 -3.70 -3.70
C VAL A 36 -10.86 -2.26 -3.56
N CYS A 37 -10.02 -1.35 -3.05
CA CYS A 37 -10.41 0.03 -2.87
C CYS A 37 -10.47 0.74 -4.23
N PRO A 38 -11.64 1.19 -4.71
CA PRO A 38 -11.75 1.85 -6.01
C PRO A 38 -11.01 3.20 -6.05
N GLY A 39 -10.81 3.84 -4.89
CA GLY A 39 -10.06 5.09 -4.75
C GLY A 39 -8.58 4.92 -4.49
N LEU A 40 -8.05 3.68 -4.46
CA LEU A 40 -6.63 3.39 -4.18
C LEU A 40 -6.11 4.07 -2.89
N ALA A 41 -6.98 4.23 -1.90
CA ALA A 41 -6.75 5.10 -0.74
C ALA A 41 -6.17 4.38 0.49
N ILE A 42 -6.08 3.05 0.45
CA ILE A 42 -5.68 2.23 1.60
C ILE A 42 -4.21 1.82 1.45
N PHE A 43 -3.45 2.02 2.51
CA PHE A 43 -2.03 1.68 2.61
C PHE A 43 -1.79 0.86 3.86
N LEU A 44 -0.90 -0.13 3.79
CA LEU A 44 -0.41 -0.81 4.99
C LEU A 44 0.98 -0.30 5.30
N VAL A 45 1.17 0.17 6.53
CA VAL A 45 2.47 0.63 7.03
C VAL A 45 2.88 -0.28 8.17
N LYS A 46 3.99 -1.00 8.00
CA LYS A 46 4.56 -1.87 9.02
C LYS A 46 5.90 -1.32 9.44
N ILE A 47 6.03 -0.94 10.71
CA ILE A 47 7.31 -0.48 11.28
C ILE A 47 7.91 -1.63 12.09
N GLN A 48 9.16 -1.98 11.80
CA GLN A 48 9.93 -3.02 12.49
C GLN A 48 11.30 -2.47 12.87
N GLY A 49 11.43 -1.94 14.09
CA GLY A 49 12.65 -1.30 14.55
C GLY A 49 12.95 -0.02 13.74
N ASP A 50 14.07 -0.03 13.04
CA ASP A 50 14.53 1.07 12.17
C ASP A 50 14.03 0.93 10.72
N GLU A 51 13.51 -0.23 10.35
CA GLU A 51 12.96 -0.48 9.01
C GLU A 51 11.45 -0.25 8.98
N ALA A 52 10.95 0.29 7.88
CA ALA A 52 9.52 0.37 7.62
C ALA A 52 9.18 -0.23 6.24
N PHE A 53 7.98 -0.78 6.13
CA PHE A 53 7.46 -1.34 4.90
C PHE A 53 6.12 -0.69 4.59
N VAL A 54 5.96 -0.20 3.36
CA VAL A 54 4.72 0.39 2.88
C VAL A 54 4.18 -0.46 1.75
N SER A 55 3.01 -1.04 1.96
CA SER A 55 2.23 -1.69 0.90
C SER A 55 1.22 -0.71 0.32
N LEU A 56 1.30 -0.51 -1.00
CA LEU A 56 0.49 0.44 -1.76
C LEU A 56 -0.19 -0.25 -2.96
N PRO A 57 -1.35 0.26 -3.40
CA PRO A 57 -1.98 -0.18 -4.62
C PRO A 57 -1.23 0.39 -5.84
N TYR A 58 -1.08 -0.43 -6.88
CA TYR A 58 -0.37 -0.08 -8.10
C TYR A 58 -1.13 -0.62 -9.32
N GLU A 59 -1.49 0.31 -10.21
CA GLU A 59 -2.26 0.04 -11.44
C GLU A 59 -1.56 0.52 -12.70
N PHE A 60 -0.24 0.74 -12.64
CA PHE A 60 0.57 1.12 -13.79
C PHE A 60 1.34 -0.06 -14.36
N LEU A 61 1.89 0.13 -15.57
CA LEU A 61 2.81 -0.80 -16.22
C LEU A 61 4.15 -0.09 -16.49
N PRO A 62 5.28 -0.81 -16.42
CA PRO A 62 5.41 -2.21 -16.03
C PRO A 62 5.14 -2.43 -14.52
N ILE A 63 4.73 -3.65 -14.17
CA ILE A 63 4.67 -4.08 -12.76
C ILE A 63 6.11 -4.35 -12.32
N PRO A 64 6.60 -3.72 -11.25
CA PRO A 64 7.96 -3.94 -10.79
C PRO A 64 8.15 -5.37 -10.28
N LYS A 65 9.39 -5.85 -10.30
CA LYS A 65 9.77 -7.16 -9.75
C LYS A 65 10.32 -7.03 -8.34
N VAL A 66 10.25 -8.12 -7.58
CA VAL A 66 10.91 -8.18 -6.26
C VAL A 66 12.41 -7.97 -6.44
N GLY A 67 13.02 -7.13 -5.59
CA GLY A 67 14.42 -6.71 -5.66
C GLY A 67 14.69 -5.51 -6.59
N GLU A 68 13.68 -5.02 -7.32
CA GLU A 68 13.84 -3.86 -8.19
C GLU A 68 13.87 -2.55 -7.40
N LYS A 69 14.72 -1.61 -7.83
CA LYS A 69 14.77 -0.26 -7.25
C LYS A 69 13.78 0.67 -7.93
N VAL A 70 12.91 1.29 -7.16
CA VAL A 70 11.87 2.22 -7.62
C VAL A 70 11.99 3.55 -6.92
N GLU A 71 11.51 4.63 -7.55
CA GLU A 71 11.44 5.93 -6.89
C GLU A 71 10.21 5.99 -5.99
N MET A 72 10.40 6.42 -4.74
CA MET A 72 9.29 6.69 -3.83
C MET A 72 8.71 8.08 -4.08
N LEU A 73 7.40 8.16 -4.18
CA LEU A 73 6.67 9.41 -4.39
C LEU A 73 5.72 9.70 -3.23
N ASP A 74 5.56 10.97 -2.90
CA ASP A 74 4.54 11.44 -1.96
C ASP A 74 3.15 11.63 -2.62
N ARG A 75 2.21 12.21 -1.89
CA ARG A 75 0.84 12.50 -2.36
C ARG A 75 0.78 13.52 -3.50
N GLU A 76 1.79 14.38 -3.64
CA GLU A 76 1.90 15.35 -4.74
C GLU A 76 2.64 14.76 -5.94
N GLY A 77 3.16 13.54 -5.83
CA GLY A 77 4.00 12.91 -6.86
C GLY A 77 5.44 13.39 -6.86
N LYS A 78 5.91 14.08 -5.81
CA LYS A 78 7.31 14.50 -5.66
C LYS A 78 8.16 13.33 -5.19
N LYS A 79 9.37 13.23 -5.73
CA LYS A 79 10.34 12.21 -5.35
C LYS A 79 10.83 12.43 -3.92
N ARG A 80 10.72 11.40 -3.08
CA ARG A 80 11.21 11.36 -1.69
C ARG A 80 12.45 10.50 -1.48
N GLY A 81 12.76 9.63 -2.44
CA GLY A 81 13.93 8.78 -2.39
C GLY A 81 13.82 7.60 -3.35
N GLU A 82 14.65 6.59 -3.13
CA GLU A 82 14.58 5.30 -3.80
C GLU A 82 14.30 4.20 -2.77
N ALA A 83 13.56 3.18 -3.18
CA ALA A 83 13.23 2.02 -2.35
C ALA A 83 13.36 0.73 -3.14
N GLU A 84 13.61 -0.36 -2.41
CA GLU A 84 13.60 -1.70 -2.96
C GLU A 84 12.20 -2.32 -2.82
N VAL A 85 11.76 -2.99 -3.89
CA VAL A 85 10.49 -3.73 -3.90
C VAL A 85 10.66 -5.06 -3.18
N MET A 86 10.03 -5.18 -2.03
CA MET A 86 10.10 -6.37 -1.17
C MET A 86 9.08 -7.43 -1.53
N LYS A 87 7.89 -7.01 -1.99
CA LYS A 87 6.80 -7.93 -2.31
C LYS A 87 5.90 -7.38 -3.38
N VAL A 88 5.49 -8.26 -4.29
CA VAL A 88 4.53 -7.97 -5.36
C VAL A 88 3.42 -9.01 -5.25
N LYS A 89 2.20 -8.57 -4.95
CA LYS A 89 1.03 -9.45 -4.84
C LYS A 89 -0.06 -8.94 -5.78
N LYS A 90 -0.42 -9.74 -6.79
CA LYS A 90 -1.55 -9.41 -7.66
C LYS A 90 -2.84 -9.96 -7.04
N ILE A 91 -3.80 -9.09 -6.76
CA ILE A 91 -5.11 -9.46 -6.24
C ILE A 91 -6.15 -8.94 -7.21
N GLY A 92 -6.69 -9.82 -8.06
CA GLY A 92 -7.54 -9.39 -9.17
C GLY A 92 -6.79 -8.55 -10.19
N LYS A 93 -7.26 -7.33 -10.43
CA LYS A 93 -6.69 -6.41 -11.43
C LYS A 93 -5.58 -5.51 -10.86
N THR A 94 -5.66 -5.18 -9.57
CA THR A 94 -4.72 -4.28 -8.89
C THR A 94 -3.54 -5.06 -8.32
N ALA A 95 -2.33 -4.53 -8.51
CA ALA A 95 -1.14 -5.05 -7.84
C ALA A 95 -0.96 -4.35 -6.49
N VAL A 96 -0.61 -5.10 -5.45
CA VAL A 96 -0.19 -4.56 -4.16
C VAL A 96 1.33 -4.70 -4.10
N ILE A 97 2.02 -3.56 -4.08
CA ILE A 97 3.48 -3.49 -4.06
C ILE A 97 3.90 -3.08 -2.66
N THR A 98 4.83 -3.83 -2.07
CA THR A 98 5.44 -3.48 -0.79
C THR A 98 6.86 -3.03 -1.03
N VAL A 99 7.18 -1.84 -0.55
CA VAL A 99 8.53 -1.25 -0.63
C VAL A 99 9.13 -1.09 0.76
N ALA A 100 10.44 -1.30 0.86
CA ALA A 100 11.21 -0.98 2.06
C ALA A 100 11.49 0.53 2.08
N VAL A 101 11.15 1.19 3.19
CA VAL A 101 11.27 2.64 3.35
C VAL A 101 11.90 2.97 4.69
N ASP A 102 12.54 4.13 4.76
CA ASP A 102 13.00 4.69 6.03
C ASP A 102 11.78 5.01 6.92
N LYS A 103 11.91 4.79 8.24
CA LYS A 103 10.86 5.05 9.22
C LYS A 103 10.30 6.47 9.14
N ASN A 104 11.15 7.45 8.84
CA ASN A 104 10.73 8.86 8.74
C ASN A 104 9.83 9.10 7.52
N LEU A 105 9.99 8.31 6.46
CA LEU A 105 9.23 8.43 5.21
C LEU A 105 7.99 7.53 5.17
N ALA A 106 7.79 6.63 6.15
CA ALA A 106 6.72 5.64 6.17
C ALA A 106 5.31 6.25 6.00
N MET A 107 5.09 7.46 6.51
CA MET A 107 3.80 8.16 6.39
C MET A 107 3.72 9.14 5.22
N GLU A 108 4.84 9.40 4.53
CA GLU A 108 4.92 10.28 3.36
C GLU A 108 4.74 9.51 2.05
N VAL A 109 5.31 8.31 1.94
CA VAL A 109 5.31 7.51 0.70
C VAL A 109 3.89 7.01 0.39
N ARG A 110 3.37 7.38 -0.78
CA ARG A 110 2.03 7.01 -1.23
C ARG A 110 1.97 6.51 -2.68
N ASN A 111 3.08 6.58 -3.42
CA ASN A 111 3.17 5.99 -4.75
C ASN A 111 4.64 5.62 -5.06
N ILE A 112 4.85 4.88 -6.15
CA ILE A 112 6.17 4.55 -6.69
C ILE A 112 6.23 4.84 -8.18
N ARG A 113 7.44 5.10 -8.68
CA ARG A 113 7.74 5.16 -10.10
C ARG A 113 8.77 4.13 -10.47
N VAL A 114 8.41 3.26 -11.42
CA VAL A 114 9.35 2.32 -12.04
C VAL A 114 10.11 3.07 -13.12
N LYS A 115 11.44 3.11 -13.03
CA LYS A 115 12.27 3.69 -14.09
C LYS A 115 12.20 2.74 -15.28
N GLN A 116 11.57 3.18 -16.37
CA GLN A 116 11.52 2.39 -17.60
C GLN A 116 12.95 2.20 -18.12
N VAL A 117 13.30 0.94 -18.38
CA VAL A 117 14.48 0.56 -19.17
C VAL A 117 14.13 0.68 -20.65
#